data_AF-G4YIL5-F1
#
_entry.id   AF-G4YIL5-F1
#
_cell.length_a   1.000
_cell.length_b   1.000
_cell.length_c   1.000
_cell.angle_alpha   90.00
_cell.angle_beta   90.00
_cell.angle_gamma   90.00
#
_symmetry.space_group_name_H-M   'P 1'
#
loop_
_entity.id
_entity.type
_entity.pdbx_description
1 polymer ?
#
loop_
_entity_poly.entity_id
_entity_poly.type
_entity_poly.pdbx_seq_one_letter_code
_entity_poly.pdbx_strand_id
1 'polypeptide(L)'
;MSTLADSFLEDLDELSGGSSDEEETPTTSSELGAASVAGVEAEDDDDDDGDAQMPEASAASQSRAAKRKRPDTEQELAEEKTEVLAESLRSSVKQRGVAAVASLKRSSKYLAHVQKIQQYVDVDDAADASASSAKPQPLEEGSAEYELVVTSNDLMVQIDDEIEAVHRFIAEIYAAKFPELDSLVPNALDYARVVKVIGNEMDLTVVEELPKLLPSSAVIGISVTGSGTSGKPLEPEDLKTCMEACDELLSLDKDKNMILRFVESRMKYLAPNMSQLVGTRIAAQLIGLAGGVAQLARIPSCNLQVLGQEKKVLSGFSSAAALKHTGVLFFCDLVQSVPPYLRMKACRGVAGKLALMARVDSQPHQNDTEGLVGARFRTELAGKMEKWQEPQKAKTKKALPIPDEKPRRKRGGKRYRKMKERLQMTDVRREMNRQSFATADEEYGDNAMGITTGRLGQEGSGNLRIMRKEQKQSTKKLRAANFAASSASKPPLSGLASSLAFTPVQGIELMNPEAAKARVAEANKKYFSAASGFVSVVKKP
;
A
#
# COMPACT_ATOMS: atom_id res chain seq x y z
N MET A 1 -10.94 -0.08 -54.15
CA MET A 1 -10.98 -1.54 -53.94
C MET A 1 -9.54 -2.00 -53.81
N SER A 2 -8.99 -1.92 -52.60
CA SER A 2 -7.74 -2.59 -52.27
C SER A 2 -8.01 -4.09 -52.33
N THR A 3 -7.14 -4.84 -52.99
CA THR A 3 -7.32 -6.28 -53.18
C THR A 3 -6.83 -7.05 -51.96
N LEU A 4 -7.40 -8.23 -51.72
CA LEU A 4 -7.03 -9.18 -50.65
C LEU A 4 -5.51 -9.48 -50.55
N ALA A 5 -4.73 -9.19 -51.59
CA ALA A 5 -3.28 -9.32 -51.56
C ALA A 5 -2.59 -8.19 -50.77
N ASP A 6 -3.17 -6.98 -50.72
CA ASP A 6 -2.60 -5.85 -49.98
C ASP A 6 -2.85 -6.00 -48.47
N SER A 7 -4.00 -6.53 -48.05
CA SER A 7 -4.26 -6.79 -46.62
C SER A 7 -3.43 -7.95 -46.07
N PHE A 8 -3.02 -8.90 -46.93
CA PHE A 8 -2.17 -10.02 -46.52
C PHE A 8 -0.70 -9.62 -46.36
N LEU A 9 -0.27 -8.55 -47.04
CA LEU A 9 1.06 -7.97 -46.89
C LEU A 9 1.15 -7.09 -45.63
N GLU A 10 0.08 -6.36 -45.30
CA GLU A 10 0.01 -5.57 -44.05
C GLU A 10 0.03 -6.46 -42.79
N ASP A 11 -0.60 -7.64 -42.81
CA ASP A 11 -0.57 -8.60 -41.70
C ASP A 11 0.80 -9.29 -41.52
N LEU A 12 1.65 -9.30 -42.56
CA LEU A 12 2.99 -9.91 -42.52
C LEU A 12 4.05 -8.97 -41.94
N ASP A 13 3.88 -7.65 -42.12
CA ASP A 13 4.77 -6.63 -41.55
C ASP A 13 4.58 -6.45 -40.02
N GLU A 14 3.40 -6.80 -39.47
CA GLU A 14 3.14 -6.71 -38.03
C GLU A 14 3.79 -7.84 -37.20
N LEU A 15 4.21 -8.94 -37.84
CA LEU A 15 4.85 -10.08 -37.18
C LEU A 15 6.39 -10.01 -37.15
N SER A 16 7.01 -9.09 -37.89
CA SER A 16 8.47 -8.90 -37.95
C SER A 16 8.92 -7.70 -37.10
N GLY A 17 8.50 -7.66 -35.84
CA GLY A 17 8.91 -6.63 -34.88
C GLY A 17 10.30 -6.89 -34.29
N GLY A 18 11.35 -6.51 -35.02
CA GLY A 18 12.74 -6.59 -34.57
C GLY A 18 13.64 -5.47 -35.12
N SER A 19 13.86 -4.46 -34.27
CA SER A 19 15.08 -3.64 -34.16
C SER A 19 15.46 -2.64 -35.27
N SER A 20 15.61 -1.38 -34.81
CA SER A 20 16.38 -0.24 -35.37
C SER A 20 15.67 0.53 -36.51
N ASP A 21 15.69 1.85 -36.62
CA ASP A 21 16.36 2.99 -35.96
C ASP A 21 15.48 4.21 -36.27
N GLU A 22 15.27 5.17 -35.35
CA GLU A 22 15.16 6.60 -35.72
C GLU A 22 15.50 7.51 -34.52
N GLU A 23 16.64 8.17 -34.65
CA GLU A 23 16.92 9.58 -34.35
C GLU A 23 16.33 10.25 -33.08
N GLU A 24 17.18 10.38 -32.05
CA GLU A 24 17.03 11.38 -31.00
C GLU A 24 17.74 12.71 -31.37
N THR A 25 16.99 13.80 -31.51
CA THR A 25 17.47 15.16 -31.20
C THR A 25 16.41 15.99 -30.43
N PRO A 26 16.83 16.99 -29.63
CA PRO A 26 16.40 17.05 -28.23
C PRO A 26 15.35 18.13 -27.93
N THR A 27 14.35 17.79 -27.11
CA THR A 27 13.44 18.77 -26.50
C THR A 27 14.08 19.42 -25.27
N THR A 28 14.25 20.74 -25.35
CA THR A 28 14.72 21.59 -24.26
C THR A 28 13.58 22.01 -23.32
N SER A 29 14.01 22.22 -22.08
CA SER A 29 13.26 22.39 -20.85
C SER A 29 12.42 23.66 -20.74
N SER A 30 11.31 23.50 -20.01
CA SER A 30 10.53 24.53 -19.35
C SER A 30 11.35 25.41 -18.40
N GLU A 31 11.19 26.73 -18.54
CA GLU A 31 11.44 27.72 -17.50
C GLU A 31 10.16 27.99 -16.71
N LEU A 32 10.20 27.80 -15.39
CA LEU A 32 9.32 28.45 -14.44
C LEU A 32 10.17 29.09 -13.34
N GLY A 33 9.87 30.36 -13.11
CA GLY A 33 10.57 31.27 -12.23
C GLY A 33 10.27 31.08 -10.74
N ALA A 34 11.07 31.80 -9.99
CA ALA A 34 11.24 31.77 -8.54
C ALA A 34 10.05 32.32 -7.74
N ALA A 35 9.91 31.80 -6.51
CA ALA A 35 9.51 32.57 -5.34
C ALA A 35 10.05 31.91 -4.06
N SER A 36 10.96 32.66 -3.40
CA SER A 36 11.28 32.76 -1.96
C SER A 36 10.95 31.63 -0.98
N VAL A 37 11.99 31.07 -0.36
CA VAL A 37 11.96 30.66 1.06
C VAL A 37 13.32 30.98 1.71
N ALA A 38 13.27 31.67 2.85
CA ALA A 38 14.35 31.89 3.81
C ALA A 38 15.04 30.56 4.19
N GLY A 39 16.35 30.47 4.40
CA GLY A 39 17.15 31.25 5.34
C GLY A 39 17.35 30.40 6.59
N VAL A 40 18.28 29.44 6.55
CA VAL A 40 18.98 28.88 7.73
C VAL A 40 20.37 28.47 7.28
N GLU A 41 21.36 29.12 7.89
CA GLU A 41 22.79 28.86 7.81
C GLU A 41 23.13 27.61 8.63
N ALA A 42 24.04 26.78 8.14
CA ALA A 42 24.75 25.81 8.95
C ALA A 42 26.18 25.76 8.42
N GLU A 43 27.07 26.33 9.22
CA GLU A 43 28.51 26.36 9.03
C GLU A 43 29.09 24.97 9.33
N ASP A 44 30.04 24.57 8.49
CA ASP A 44 30.97 23.47 8.74
C ASP A 44 32.01 24.00 9.75
N ASP A 45 32.23 23.28 10.86
CA ASP A 45 33.49 23.37 11.61
C ASP A 45 33.91 21.96 12.02
N ASP A 46 35.11 21.60 11.54
CA ASP A 46 35.88 20.42 11.89
C ASP A 46 36.76 20.70 13.13
N ASP A 47 37.06 19.61 13.85
CA ASP A 47 38.19 19.37 14.76
C ASP A 47 38.22 20.06 16.15
N ASP A 48 38.13 19.23 17.21
CA ASP A 48 39.24 19.11 18.19
C ASP A 48 39.17 17.80 18.99
N ASP A 49 40.35 17.23 19.21
CA ASP A 49 40.65 15.93 19.82
C ASP A 49 40.42 15.92 21.34
N GLY A 50 40.06 14.75 21.88
CA GLY A 50 39.89 14.53 23.32
C GLY A 50 40.00 13.06 23.69
N ASP A 51 41.23 12.55 23.66
CA ASP A 51 41.64 11.21 24.09
C ASP A 51 41.36 10.99 25.58
N ALA A 52 40.66 9.90 25.93
CA ALA A 52 40.50 9.44 27.31
C ALA A 52 40.48 7.91 27.36
N GLN A 53 41.67 7.40 27.65
CA GLN A 53 42.06 6.01 27.85
C GLN A 53 41.49 5.43 29.14
N MET A 54 40.96 4.20 29.13
CA MET A 54 40.88 3.32 30.30
C MET A 54 40.89 1.82 29.86
N PRO A 55 41.37 0.90 30.71
CA PRO A 55 42.40 -0.07 30.31
C PRO A 55 41.91 -1.51 30.10
N GLU A 56 42.80 -2.27 29.45
CA GLU A 56 42.76 -3.72 29.26
C GLU A 56 42.75 -4.50 30.59
N ALA A 57 41.99 -5.59 30.62
CA ALA A 57 42.22 -6.72 31.52
C ALA A 57 42.41 -7.99 30.68
N SER A 58 43.56 -8.62 30.88
CA SER A 58 44.08 -9.80 30.22
C SER A 58 43.66 -11.08 30.94
N ALA A 59 43.42 -12.17 30.20
CA ALA A 59 43.95 -13.51 30.47
C ALA A 59 43.41 -14.54 29.45
N ALA A 60 44.35 -15.20 28.75
CA ALA A 60 44.17 -16.44 27.99
C ALA A 60 43.90 -17.62 28.95
N SER A 61 43.29 -18.75 28.60
CA SER A 61 43.76 -19.69 27.56
C SER A 61 42.83 -20.92 27.43
N GLN A 62 42.62 -21.34 26.19
CA GLN A 62 42.59 -22.71 25.62
C GLN A 62 41.96 -23.88 26.40
N SER A 63 40.94 -24.53 25.80
CA SER A 63 41.07 -25.94 25.38
C SER A 63 39.90 -26.47 24.50
N ARG A 64 40.31 -26.96 23.33
CA ARG A 64 39.95 -28.23 22.66
C ARG A 64 38.49 -28.56 22.27
N ALA A 65 38.33 -28.64 20.95
CA ALA A 65 37.23 -29.22 20.21
C ALA A 65 36.92 -30.68 20.58
N ALA A 66 35.63 -31.00 20.70
CA ALA A 66 35.09 -32.36 20.62
C ALA A 66 33.92 -32.38 19.63
N LYS A 67 34.15 -33.05 18.51
CA LYS A 67 33.23 -33.29 17.40
C LYS A 67 32.21 -34.35 17.86
N ARG A 68 30.93 -33.99 17.99
CA ARG A 68 29.82 -34.94 18.20
C ARG A 68 28.75 -34.74 17.12
N LYS A 69 28.58 -35.77 16.27
CA LYS A 69 27.40 -35.95 15.41
C LYS A 69 26.15 -36.02 16.29
N ARG A 70 25.05 -35.38 15.89
CA ARG A 70 23.70 -35.64 16.38
C ARG A 70 22.78 -36.05 15.21
N PRO A 71 21.75 -36.86 15.46
CA PRO A 71 20.94 -37.53 14.44
C PRO A 71 19.66 -36.75 14.11
N ASP A 72 19.02 -37.13 13.01
CA ASP A 72 17.84 -36.53 12.37
C ASP A 72 16.53 -36.62 13.19
N THR A 73 16.59 -36.92 14.50
CA THR A 73 15.42 -37.17 15.37
C THR A 73 14.77 -35.89 15.94
N GLU A 74 15.39 -34.71 15.78
CA GLU A 74 14.88 -33.45 16.34
C GLU A 74 13.77 -32.81 15.48
N GLN A 75 13.64 -33.19 14.19
CA GLN A 75 12.57 -32.68 13.31
C GLN A 75 11.23 -33.40 13.54
N GLU A 76 11.21 -34.73 13.69
CA GLU A 76 9.97 -35.50 13.95
C GLU A 76 9.32 -35.12 15.30
N LEU A 77 10.14 -34.87 16.33
CA LEU A 77 9.68 -34.43 17.65
C LEU A 77 9.13 -32.98 17.67
N ALA A 78 9.49 -32.16 16.69
CA ALA A 78 8.95 -30.81 16.55
C ALA A 78 7.59 -30.84 15.84
N GLU A 79 7.43 -31.69 14.83
CA GLU A 79 6.18 -31.91 14.11
C GLU A 79 5.11 -32.52 15.02
N GLU A 80 5.44 -33.58 15.79
CA GLU A 80 4.51 -34.16 16.77
C GLU A 80 4.09 -33.16 17.85
N LYS A 81 5.00 -32.31 18.33
CA LYS A 81 4.66 -31.28 19.33
C LYS A 81 3.73 -30.21 18.76
N THR A 82 3.86 -29.86 17.49
CA THR A 82 2.94 -28.92 16.83
C THR A 82 1.56 -29.52 16.60
N GLU A 83 1.47 -30.82 16.27
CA GLU A 83 0.20 -31.52 16.11
C GLU A 83 -0.55 -31.68 17.44
N VAL A 84 0.14 -32.08 18.51
CA VAL A 84 -0.47 -32.22 19.85
C VAL A 84 -0.96 -30.87 20.40
N LEU A 85 -0.24 -29.78 20.12
CA LEU A 85 -0.65 -28.44 20.52
C LEU A 85 -1.84 -27.94 19.70
N ALA A 86 -1.89 -28.27 18.41
CA ALA A 86 -3.04 -28.01 17.54
C ALA A 86 -4.27 -28.83 17.96
N GLU A 87 -4.11 -30.09 18.35
CA GLU A 87 -5.20 -30.93 18.87
C GLU A 87 -5.73 -30.41 20.22
N SER A 88 -4.84 -29.97 21.11
CA SER A 88 -5.23 -29.34 22.37
C SER A 88 -6.04 -28.05 22.15
N LEU A 89 -5.62 -27.22 21.19
CA LEU A 89 -6.38 -26.03 20.79
C LEU A 89 -7.74 -26.38 20.17
N ARG A 90 -7.80 -27.39 19.28
CA ARG A 90 -9.06 -27.90 18.70
C ARG A 90 -10.02 -28.44 19.77
N SER A 91 -9.51 -29.12 20.79
CA SER A 91 -10.31 -29.63 21.90
C SER A 91 -10.92 -28.52 22.77
N SER A 92 -10.21 -27.40 22.92
CA SER A 92 -10.67 -26.20 23.63
C SER A 92 -11.80 -25.48 22.87
N VAL A 93 -11.76 -25.51 21.52
CA VAL A 93 -12.81 -24.97 20.66
C VAL A 93 -14.05 -25.86 20.63
N LYS A 94 -13.92 -27.20 20.64
CA LYS A 94 -15.07 -28.12 20.78
C LYS A 94 -15.88 -27.87 22.06
N GLN A 95 -15.29 -27.30 23.11
CA GLN A 95 -16.01 -26.90 24.33
C GLN A 95 -16.67 -25.51 24.25
N ARG A 96 -16.39 -24.72 23.21
CA ARG A 96 -17.01 -23.41 22.95
C ARG A 96 -18.07 -23.57 21.87
N GLY A 97 -19.30 -23.87 22.26
CA GLY A 97 -20.43 -23.83 21.32
C GLY A 97 -20.61 -22.44 20.71
N VAL A 98 -21.34 -22.34 19.60
CA VAL A 98 -21.66 -21.06 18.90
C VAL A 98 -22.14 -19.98 19.89
N ALA A 99 -22.83 -20.41 20.94
CA ALA A 99 -23.33 -19.56 22.00
C ALA A 99 -22.29 -18.82 22.86
N ALA A 100 -21.06 -19.34 22.93
CA ALA A 100 -19.97 -18.67 23.63
C ALA A 100 -19.33 -17.57 22.78
N VAL A 101 -19.41 -17.69 21.46
CA VAL A 101 -18.81 -16.73 20.52
C VAL A 101 -19.79 -15.62 20.17
N ALA A 102 -21.05 -15.97 19.91
CA ALA A 102 -22.09 -15.03 19.52
C ALA A 102 -22.93 -14.50 20.72
N SER A 103 -22.27 -13.91 21.71
CA SER A 103 -22.93 -13.47 22.95
C SER A 103 -24.01 -12.38 22.78
N LEU A 104 -23.97 -11.55 21.72
CA LEU A 104 -24.78 -10.34 21.58
C LEU A 104 -26.25 -10.65 21.34
N LYS A 105 -26.57 -11.62 20.46
CA LYS A 105 -27.96 -12.05 20.20
C LYS A 105 -28.66 -12.63 21.41
N ARG A 106 -27.89 -13.08 22.41
CA ARG A 106 -28.39 -13.63 23.68
C ARG A 106 -28.57 -12.53 24.73
N SER A 107 -27.98 -11.35 24.53
CA SER A 107 -28.15 -10.21 25.40
C SER A 107 -29.56 -9.64 25.29
N SER A 108 -30.27 -9.57 26.43
CA SER A 108 -31.60 -8.98 26.50
C SER A 108 -31.61 -7.51 26.07
N LYS A 109 -30.49 -6.80 26.28
CA LYS A 109 -30.32 -5.40 25.86
C LYS A 109 -30.35 -5.26 24.33
N TYR A 110 -29.65 -6.16 23.63
CA TYR A 110 -29.58 -6.17 22.18
C TYR A 110 -30.95 -6.48 21.58
N LEU A 111 -31.62 -7.54 22.04
CA LEU A 111 -32.93 -7.93 21.54
C LEU A 111 -33.98 -6.83 21.75
N ALA A 112 -34.01 -6.22 22.95
CA ALA A 112 -34.93 -5.12 23.22
C ALA A 112 -34.66 -3.90 22.34
N HIS A 113 -33.39 -3.64 22.00
CA HIS A 113 -32.99 -2.51 21.17
C HIS A 113 -33.33 -2.74 19.69
N VAL A 114 -32.99 -3.91 19.14
CA VAL A 114 -33.34 -4.30 17.76
C VAL A 114 -34.85 -4.34 17.58
N GLN A 115 -35.62 -4.85 18.55
CA GLN A 115 -37.09 -4.82 18.49
C GLN A 115 -37.66 -3.40 18.47
N LYS A 116 -37.10 -2.48 19.26
CA LYS A 116 -37.50 -1.06 19.22
C LYS A 116 -37.20 -0.46 17.86
N ILE A 117 -36.01 -0.70 17.31
CA ILE A 117 -35.64 -0.21 15.98
C ILE A 117 -36.56 -0.78 14.91
N GLN A 118 -36.86 -2.07 14.95
CA GLN A 118 -37.78 -2.70 14.01
C GLN A 118 -39.14 -1.98 14.00
N GLN A 119 -39.68 -1.63 15.17
CA GLN A 119 -40.93 -0.86 15.26
C GLN A 119 -40.81 0.53 14.61
N TYR A 120 -39.69 1.23 14.79
CA TYR A 120 -39.48 2.53 14.13
C TYR A 120 -39.35 2.38 12.61
N VAL A 121 -38.60 1.38 12.14
CA VAL A 121 -38.43 1.10 10.71
C VAL A 121 -39.77 0.70 10.08
N ASP A 122 -40.57 -0.13 10.74
CA ASP A 122 -41.91 -0.52 10.26
C ASP A 122 -42.86 0.68 10.16
N VAL A 123 -42.79 1.62 11.12
CA VAL A 123 -43.56 2.86 11.09
C VAL A 123 -43.10 3.78 9.96
N ASP A 124 -41.80 3.89 9.73
CA ASP A 124 -41.25 4.69 8.63
C ASP A 124 -41.63 4.08 7.27
N ASP A 125 -41.53 2.76 7.10
CA ASP A 125 -41.95 2.04 5.89
C ASP A 125 -43.45 2.21 5.62
N ALA A 126 -44.28 2.22 6.67
CA ALA A 126 -45.72 2.51 6.56
C ALA A 126 -46.01 3.98 6.23
N ALA A 127 -45.20 4.93 6.71
CA ALA A 127 -45.30 6.35 6.39
C ALA A 127 -44.90 6.65 4.93
N ASP A 128 -43.84 6.01 4.43
CA ASP A 128 -43.41 6.13 3.04
C ASP A 128 -44.45 5.52 2.07
N ALA A 129 -45.11 4.42 2.45
CA ALA A 129 -46.19 3.82 1.66
C ALA A 129 -47.48 4.66 1.61
N SER A 130 -47.69 5.58 2.58
CA SER A 130 -48.91 6.39 2.70
C SER A 130 -48.76 7.83 2.20
N ALA A 131 -47.61 8.22 1.64
CA ALA A 131 -47.31 9.54 1.07
C ALA A 131 -47.57 10.74 2.01
N SER A 132 -47.78 10.51 3.30
CA SER A 132 -47.80 11.54 4.32
C SER A 132 -46.43 11.55 4.99
N SER A 133 -45.61 12.55 4.65
CA SER A 133 -44.37 12.81 5.40
C SER A 133 -44.75 13.24 6.82
N ALA A 134 -44.95 12.27 7.72
CA ALA A 134 -45.00 12.55 9.15
C ALA A 134 -43.68 13.27 9.48
N LYS A 135 -43.77 14.55 9.82
CA LYS A 135 -42.59 15.35 10.18
C LYS A 135 -41.81 14.57 11.24
N PRO A 136 -40.54 14.23 11.01
CA PRO A 136 -39.71 13.73 12.09
C PRO A 136 -39.71 14.82 13.15
N GLN A 137 -40.15 14.50 14.36
CA GLN A 137 -40.17 15.45 15.46
C GLN A 137 -38.74 15.96 15.68
N PRO A 138 -38.56 17.24 16.05
CA PRO A 138 -37.23 17.76 16.35
C PRO A 138 -36.60 16.92 17.46
N LEU A 139 -35.50 16.25 17.14
CA LEU A 139 -34.69 15.51 18.11
C LEU A 139 -33.98 16.53 19.01
N GLU A 140 -34.61 16.87 20.14
CA GLU A 140 -33.93 17.63 21.20
C GLU A 140 -32.85 16.75 21.85
N GLU A 141 -31.69 17.33 22.16
CA GLU A 141 -30.63 16.67 22.93
C GLU A 141 -31.19 16.23 24.29
N GLY A 142 -31.23 14.91 24.53
CA GLY A 142 -31.87 14.31 25.71
C GLY A 142 -33.21 13.61 25.43
N SER A 143 -33.69 13.61 24.19
CA SER A 143 -34.81 12.75 23.77
C SER A 143 -34.43 11.27 23.80
N ALA A 144 -35.40 10.41 24.13
CA ALA A 144 -35.22 8.95 24.13
C ALA A 144 -34.77 8.41 22.76
N GLU A 145 -35.09 9.12 21.69
CA GLU A 145 -34.67 8.79 20.31
C GLU A 145 -33.18 9.09 20.06
N TYR A 146 -32.63 10.18 20.61
CA TYR A 146 -31.19 10.45 20.50
C TYR A 146 -30.38 9.40 21.25
N GLU A 147 -30.81 9.01 22.45
CA GLU A 147 -30.19 7.91 23.21
C GLU A 147 -30.27 6.59 22.43
N LEU A 148 -31.39 6.34 21.74
CA LEU A 148 -31.55 5.18 20.87
C LEU A 148 -30.55 5.19 19.70
N VAL A 149 -30.28 6.33 19.08
CA VAL A 149 -29.30 6.46 17.99
C VAL A 149 -27.87 6.29 18.49
N VAL A 150 -27.51 6.86 19.65
CA VAL A 150 -26.18 6.69 20.24
C VAL A 150 -25.93 5.21 20.59
N THR A 151 -26.89 4.59 21.27
CA THR A 151 -26.83 3.14 21.59
C THR A 151 -26.82 2.28 20.33
N SER A 152 -27.47 2.72 19.24
CA SER A 152 -27.40 2.05 17.93
C SER A 152 -25.98 2.03 17.38
N ASN A 153 -25.27 3.16 17.43
CA ASN A 153 -23.89 3.25 16.95
C ASN A 153 -22.94 2.36 17.76
N ASP A 154 -23.10 2.33 19.09
CA ASP A 154 -22.31 1.45 19.96
C ASP A 154 -22.57 -0.03 19.67
N LEU A 155 -23.84 -0.41 19.44
CA LEU A 155 -24.20 -1.77 19.05
C LEU A 155 -23.69 -2.14 17.66
N MET A 156 -23.64 -1.20 16.70
CA MET A 156 -23.07 -1.48 15.38
C MET A 156 -21.60 -1.89 15.46
N VAL A 157 -20.80 -1.22 16.31
CA VAL A 157 -19.39 -1.60 16.52
C VAL A 157 -19.29 -2.99 17.16
N GLN A 158 -20.15 -3.28 18.15
CA GLN A 158 -20.19 -4.60 18.79
C GLN A 158 -20.61 -5.72 17.81
N ILE A 159 -21.55 -5.45 16.90
CA ILE A 159 -21.93 -6.39 15.84
C ILE A 159 -20.73 -6.66 14.93
N ASP A 160 -19.93 -5.65 14.58
CA ASP A 160 -18.76 -5.83 13.72
C ASP A 160 -17.66 -6.68 14.39
N ASP A 161 -17.37 -6.42 15.66
CA ASP A 161 -16.44 -7.24 16.45
C ASP A 161 -16.92 -8.69 16.55
N GLU A 162 -18.23 -8.91 16.69
CA GLU A 162 -18.83 -10.24 16.75
C GLU A 162 -18.84 -10.95 15.40
N ILE A 163 -19.11 -10.24 14.30
CA ILE A 163 -18.99 -10.78 12.94
C ILE A 163 -17.56 -11.29 12.70
N GLU A 164 -16.54 -10.54 13.12
CA GLU A 164 -15.15 -11.00 13.03
C GLU A 164 -14.86 -12.21 13.93
N ALA A 165 -15.40 -12.24 15.15
CA ALA A 165 -15.24 -13.37 16.06
C ALA A 165 -15.90 -14.65 15.53
N VAL A 166 -17.12 -14.54 15.02
CA VAL A 166 -17.85 -15.66 14.41
C VAL A 166 -17.17 -16.12 13.12
N HIS A 167 -16.65 -15.20 12.30
CA HIS A 167 -15.85 -15.56 11.12
C HIS A 167 -14.63 -16.43 11.48
N ARG A 168 -13.85 -16.02 12.49
CA ARG A 168 -12.69 -16.82 12.97
C ARG A 168 -13.13 -18.20 13.46
N PHE A 169 -14.25 -18.28 14.19
CA PHE A 169 -14.81 -19.54 14.65
C PHE A 169 -15.23 -20.47 13.49
N ILE A 170 -15.93 -19.94 12.48
CA ILE A 170 -16.30 -20.72 11.29
C ILE A 170 -15.04 -21.18 10.55
N ALA A 171 -14.04 -20.30 10.39
CA ALA A 171 -12.79 -20.62 9.72
C ALA A 171 -12.00 -21.72 10.43
N GLU A 172 -11.94 -21.71 11.77
CA GLU A 172 -11.27 -22.75 12.56
C GLU A 172 -11.93 -24.13 12.41
N ILE A 173 -13.27 -24.20 12.42
CA ILE A 173 -14.00 -25.46 12.22
C ILE A 173 -13.82 -25.94 10.77
N TYR A 174 -14.03 -25.05 9.80
CA TYR A 174 -14.01 -25.39 8.38
C TYR A 174 -12.60 -25.66 7.85
N ALA A 175 -11.54 -25.24 8.54
CA ALA A 175 -10.15 -25.52 8.19
C ALA A 175 -9.82 -27.02 8.12
N ALA A 176 -10.57 -27.89 8.82
CA ALA A 176 -10.39 -29.34 8.70
C ALA A 176 -10.76 -29.86 7.29
N LYS A 177 -11.71 -29.20 6.61
CA LYS A 177 -12.16 -29.53 5.26
C LYS A 177 -11.48 -28.71 4.18
N PHE A 178 -11.35 -27.40 4.37
CA PHE A 178 -10.80 -26.53 3.34
C PHE A 178 -9.96 -25.41 3.96
N PRO A 179 -8.70 -25.70 4.34
CA PRO A 179 -7.84 -24.75 5.05
C PRO A 179 -7.46 -23.52 4.22
N GLU A 180 -7.44 -23.65 2.89
CA GLU A 180 -7.05 -22.58 1.98
C GLU A 180 -8.15 -21.52 1.78
N LEU A 181 -9.39 -21.79 2.19
CA LEU A 181 -10.54 -20.91 1.94
C LEU A 181 -10.38 -19.52 2.56
N ASP A 182 -9.84 -19.45 3.78
CA ASP A 182 -9.67 -18.18 4.52
C ASP A 182 -8.66 -17.27 3.80
N SER A 183 -7.65 -17.85 3.15
CA SER A 183 -6.70 -17.09 2.35
C SER A 183 -7.30 -16.59 1.03
N LEU A 184 -8.26 -17.32 0.44
CA LEU A 184 -8.90 -16.97 -0.83
C LEU A 184 -10.00 -15.93 -0.66
N VAL A 185 -10.81 -16.06 0.40
CA VAL A 185 -11.98 -15.22 0.66
C VAL A 185 -11.82 -14.54 2.03
N PRO A 186 -11.18 -13.36 2.10
CA PRO A 186 -10.93 -12.65 3.36
C PRO A 186 -12.18 -11.93 3.91
N ASN A 187 -13.25 -11.80 3.11
CA ASN A 187 -14.46 -11.12 3.52
C ASN A 187 -15.36 -12.08 4.30
N ALA A 188 -15.67 -11.73 5.55
CA ALA A 188 -16.43 -12.57 6.47
C ALA A 188 -17.82 -12.98 5.95
N LEU A 189 -18.54 -12.05 5.32
CA LEU A 189 -19.89 -12.31 4.82
C LEU A 189 -19.86 -13.26 3.61
N ASP A 190 -18.90 -13.05 2.71
CA ASP A 190 -18.72 -13.90 1.53
C ASP A 190 -18.25 -15.30 1.94
N TYR A 191 -17.34 -15.38 2.91
CA TYR A 191 -16.85 -16.64 3.48
C TYR A 191 -18.01 -17.48 4.03
N ALA A 192 -18.87 -16.89 4.87
CA ALA A 192 -20.02 -17.60 5.43
C ALA A 192 -21.02 -18.07 4.34
N ARG A 193 -21.26 -17.26 3.30
CA ARG A 193 -22.11 -17.65 2.16
C ARG A 193 -21.51 -18.81 1.37
N VAL A 194 -20.20 -18.79 1.15
CA VAL A 194 -19.47 -19.84 0.42
C VAL A 194 -19.46 -21.13 1.22
N VAL A 195 -19.16 -21.08 2.52
CA VAL A 195 -19.19 -22.26 3.41
C VAL A 195 -20.58 -22.90 3.43
N LYS A 196 -21.63 -22.08 3.50
CA LYS A 196 -23.02 -22.56 3.47
C LYS A 196 -23.39 -23.26 2.17
N VAL A 197 -22.89 -22.76 1.03
CA VAL A 197 -23.17 -23.32 -0.29
C VAL A 197 -22.34 -24.58 -0.58
N ILE A 198 -21.07 -24.62 -0.16
CA ILE A 198 -20.20 -25.79 -0.36
C ILE A 198 -20.56 -26.93 0.61
N GLY A 199 -20.82 -26.62 1.88
CA GLY A 199 -21.12 -27.62 2.90
C GLY A 199 -20.04 -28.71 2.99
N ASN A 200 -20.46 -29.98 2.96
CA ASN A 200 -19.54 -31.12 2.99
C ASN A 200 -19.14 -31.65 1.60
N GLU A 201 -19.61 -31.04 0.52
CA GLU A 201 -19.29 -31.52 -0.83
C GLU A 201 -17.80 -31.32 -1.13
N MET A 202 -17.16 -32.36 -1.68
CA MET A 202 -15.75 -32.34 -2.07
C MET A 202 -15.57 -31.96 -3.54
N ASP A 203 -16.57 -32.27 -4.38
CA ASP A 203 -16.56 -31.88 -5.78
C ASP A 203 -17.24 -30.52 -5.95
N LEU A 204 -16.43 -29.49 -6.13
CA LEU A 204 -16.89 -28.11 -6.31
C LEU A 204 -17.56 -27.87 -7.67
N THR A 205 -17.45 -28.80 -8.63
CA THR A 205 -18.10 -28.65 -9.94
C THR A 205 -19.61 -28.85 -9.88
N VAL A 206 -20.10 -29.59 -8.88
CA VAL A 206 -21.53 -29.83 -8.63
C VAL A 206 -22.22 -28.58 -8.06
N VAL A 207 -21.45 -27.66 -7.50
CA VAL A 207 -21.97 -26.48 -6.80
C VAL A 207 -22.21 -25.33 -7.77
N GLU A 208 -23.35 -25.36 -8.46
CA GLU A 208 -23.73 -24.35 -9.47
C GLU A 208 -24.00 -22.95 -8.90
N GLU A 209 -24.14 -22.81 -7.57
CA GLU A 209 -24.47 -21.53 -6.93
C GLU A 209 -23.26 -20.63 -6.65
N LEU A 210 -22.04 -21.18 -6.70
CA LEU A 210 -20.79 -20.44 -6.44
C LEU A 210 -20.58 -19.21 -7.37
N PRO A 211 -20.82 -19.31 -8.70
CA PRO A 211 -20.71 -18.19 -9.63
C PRO A 211 -21.67 -17.03 -9.38
N LYS A 212 -22.77 -17.25 -8.64
CA LYS A 212 -23.73 -16.19 -8.31
C LYS A 212 -23.25 -15.33 -7.14
N LEU A 213 -22.39 -15.89 -6.28
CA LEU A 213 -21.93 -15.24 -5.06
C LEU A 213 -20.63 -14.46 -5.25
N LEU A 214 -19.70 -15.02 -6.03
CA LEU A 214 -18.35 -14.50 -6.17
C LEU A 214 -17.99 -14.19 -7.62
N PRO A 215 -17.07 -13.25 -7.86
CA PRO A 215 -16.55 -13.01 -9.21
C PRO A 215 -15.84 -14.25 -9.77
N SER A 216 -15.86 -14.43 -11.09
CA SER A 216 -15.34 -15.61 -11.76
C SER A 216 -13.88 -15.91 -11.42
N SER A 217 -13.05 -14.90 -11.14
CA SER A 217 -11.65 -15.08 -10.71
C SER A 217 -11.53 -15.82 -9.38
N ALA A 218 -12.39 -15.49 -8.40
CA ALA A 218 -12.40 -16.15 -7.11
C ALA A 218 -12.97 -17.58 -7.21
N VAL A 219 -13.99 -17.79 -8.05
CA VAL A 219 -14.57 -19.12 -8.31
C VAL A 219 -13.53 -20.07 -8.92
N ILE A 220 -12.77 -19.61 -9.91
CA ILE A 220 -11.67 -20.40 -10.49
C ILE A 220 -10.63 -20.71 -9.41
N GLY A 221 -10.23 -19.71 -8.63
CA GLY A 221 -9.29 -19.89 -7.51
C GLY A 221 -9.75 -20.97 -6.54
N ILE A 222 -11.00 -20.93 -6.11
CA ILE A 222 -11.61 -21.90 -5.19
C ILE A 222 -11.73 -23.29 -5.84
N SER A 223 -12.09 -23.39 -7.11
CA SER A 223 -12.20 -24.68 -7.81
C SER A 223 -10.85 -25.39 -7.97
N VAL A 224 -9.80 -24.64 -8.35
CA VAL A 224 -8.45 -25.18 -8.54
C VAL A 224 -7.84 -25.62 -7.21
N THR A 225 -7.96 -24.78 -6.18
CA THR A 225 -7.48 -25.09 -4.82
C THR A 225 -8.28 -26.21 -4.18
N GLY A 226 -9.60 -26.25 -4.39
CA GLY A 226 -10.46 -27.32 -3.91
C GLY A 226 -10.19 -28.67 -4.57
N SER A 227 -9.86 -28.70 -5.87
CA SER A 227 -9.41 -29.96 -6.52
C SER A 227 -8.06 -30.46 -5.98
N GLY A 228 -7.20 -29.55 -5.52
CA GLY A 228 -5.89 -29.88 -4.93
C GLY A 228 -5.89 -29.99 -3.41
N THR A 229 -7.04 -29.87 -2.75
CA THR A 229 -7.07 -29.75 -1.29
C THR A 229 -6.83 -31.09 -0.59
N SER A 230 -6.08 -31.06 0.51
CA SER A 230 -5.78 -32.21 1.36
C SER A 230 -6.80 -32.43 2.49
N GLY A 231 -7.85 -31.61 2.54
CA GLY A 231 -8.82 -31.64 3.63
C GLY A 231 -9.74 -32.88 3.63
N LYS A 232 -10.38 -33.11 4.79
CA LYS A 232 -11.27 -34.25 5.03
C LYS A 232 -12.71 -33.76 5.21
N PRO A 233 -13.72 -34.58 4.88
CA PRO A 233 -15.11 -34.23 5.17
C PRO A 233 -15.30 -34.03 6.68
N LEU A 234 -16.10 -33.04 7.05
CA LEU A 234 -16.43 -32.71 8.43
C LEU A 234 -17.37 -33.75 9.03
N GLU A 235 -17.25 -33.93 10.34
CA GLU A 235 -18.21 -34.70 11.14
C GLU A 235 -19.59 -34.00 11.10
N PRO A 236 -20.72 -34.74 11.06
CA PRO A 236 -22.05 -34.13 10.96
C PRO A 236 -22.38 -33.16 12.11
N GLU A 237 -21.84 -33.38 13.32
CA GLU A 237 -22.01 -32.47 14.46
C GLU A 237 -21.25 -31.14 14.25
N ASP A 238 -20.01 -31.22 13.79
CA ASP A 238 -19.16 -30.06 13.49
C ASP A 238 -19.74 -29.26 12.30
N LEU A 239 -20.27 -29.95 11.29
CA LEU A 239 -20.95 -29.33 10.15
C LEU A 239 -22.22 -28.59 10.59
N LYS A 240 -23.05 -29.19 11.44
CA LYS A 240 -24.26 -28.54 11.95
C LYS A 240 -23.90 -27.26 12.72
N THR A 241 -22.90 -27.33 13.59
CA THR A 241 -22.38 -26.19 14.35
C THR A 241 -21.86 -25.09 13.42
N CYS A 242 -21.16 -25.46 12.34
CA CYS A 242 -20.66 -24.53 11.33
C CYS A 242 -21.80 -23.84 10.57
N MET A 243 -22.84 -24.58 10.17
CA MET A 243 -24.02 -24.05 9.49
C MET A 243 -24.83 -23.10 10.38
N GLU A 244 -25.04 -23.46 11.64
CA GLU A 244 -25.69 -22.59 12.63
C GLU A 244 -24.92 -21.28 12.83
N ALA A 245 -23.59 -21.35 12.92
CA ALA A 245 -22.74 -20.16 13.01
C ALA A 245 -22.81 -19.28 11.75
N CYS A 246 -22.89 -19.88 10.56
CA CYS A 246 -23.07 -19.15 9.30
C CYS A 246 -24.43 -18.42 9.27
N ASP A 247 -25.51 -19.06 9.72
CA ASP A 247 -26.83 -18.45 9.80
C ASP A 247 -26.87 -17.32 10.84
N GLU A 248 -26.21 -17.50 11.99
CA GLU A 248 -26.08 -16.47 13.02
C GLU A 248 -25.33 -15.25 12.47
N LEU A 249 -24.20 -15.44 11.78
CA LEU A 249 -23.44 -14.36 11.12
C LEU A 249 -24.26 -13.61 10.07
N LEU A 250 -24.99 -14.32 9.20
CA LEU A 250 -25.86 -13.69 8.19
C LEU A 250 -27.04 -12.95 8.84
N SER A 251 -27.52 -13.41 9.99
CA SER A 251 -28.57 -12.73 10.72
C SER A 251 -28.07 -11.45 11.39
N LEU A 252 -26.83 -11.43 11.92
CA LEU A 252 -26.19 -10.23 12.46
C LEU A 252 -25.99 -9.16 11.38
N ASP A 253 -25.63 -9.54 10.16
CA ASP A 253 -25.53 -8.62 9.02
C ASP A 253 -26.88 -7.98 8.64
N LYS A 254 -27.97 -8.76 8.70
CA LYS A 254 -29.32 -8.21 8.48
C LYS A 254 -29.69 -7.18 9.55
N ASP A 255 -29.42 -7.50 10.82
CA ASP A 255 -29.69 -6.60 11.94
C ASP A 255 -28.83 -5.33 11.83
N LYS A 256 -27.55 -5.45 11.45
CA LYS A 256 -26.66 -4.31 11.17
C LYS A 256 -27.23 -3.40 10.08
N ASN A 257 -27.68 -3.98 8.96
CA ASN A 257 -28.24 -3.22 7.85
C ASN A 257 -29.54 -2.50 8.25
N MET A 258 -30.36 -3.10 9.11
CA MET A 258 -31.55 -2.48 9.66
C MET A 258 -31.22 -1.29 10.57
N ILE A 259 -30.27 -1.46 11.50
CA ILE A 259 -29.79 -0.38 12.37
C ILE A 259 -29.20 0.75 11.52
N LEU A 260 -28.45 0.43 10.47
CA LEU A 260 -27.86 1.43 9.57
C LEU A 260 -28.93 2.25 8.84
N ARG A 261 -30.03 1.64 8.40
CA ARG A 261 -31.17 2.35 7.80
C ARG A 261 -31.86 3.28 8.79
N PHE A 262 -32.01 2.84 10.04
CA PHE A 262 -32.55 3.67 11.12
C PHE A 262 -31.65 4.88 11.42
N VAL A 263 -30.33 4.67 11.47
CA VAL A 263 -29.37 5.77 11.66
C VAL A 263 -29.35 6.71 10.45
N GLU A 264 -29.48 6.19 9.23
CA GLU A 264 -29.50 6.98 7.99
C GLU A 264 -30.66 7.98 7.95
N SER A 265 -31.86 7.55 8.32
CA SER A 265 -33.06 8.41 8.35
C SER A 265 -32.98 9.51 9.40
N ARG A 266 -32.25 9.30 10.50
CA ARG A 266 -32.01 10.31 11.56
C ARG A 266 -30.70 11.08 11.35
N MET A 267 -29.94 10.76 10.30
CA MET A 267 -28.61 11.34 10.04
C MET A 267 -28.64 12.84 9.76
N LYS A 268 -29.73 13.35 9.18
CA LYS A 268 -29.91 14.79 8.93
C LYS A 268 -29.95 15.61 10.22
N TYR A 269 -30.40 15.02 11.33
CA TYR A 269 -30.43 15.67 12.63
C TYR A 269 -29.13 15.43 13.40
N LEU A 270 -28.56 14.22 13.31
CA LEU A 270 -27.33 13.86 14.02
C LEU A 270 -26.08 14.56 13.44
N ALA A 271 -25.97 14.63 12.11
CA ALA A 271 -24.82 15.20 11.42
C ALA A 271 -25.26 15.91 10.13
N PRO A 272 -25.90 17.10 10.24
CA PRO A 272 -26.45 17.82 9.10
C PRO A 272 -25.39 18.23 8.07
N ASN A 273 -24.21 18.69 8.50
CA ASN A 273 -23.20 19.16 7.55
C ASN A 273 -22.52 17.99 6.81
N MET A 274 -22.27 16.89 7.50
CA MET A 274 -21.75 15.66 6.91
C MET A 274 -22.71 15.09 5.87
N SER A 275 -24.00 15.05 6.21
CA SER A 275 -25.08 14.58 5.32
C SER A 275 -25.15 15.40 4.04
N GLN A 276 -25.09 16.74 4.15
CA GLN A 276 -25.12 17.62 2.98
C GLN A 276 -23.86 17.47 2.11
N LEU A 277 -22.70 17.18 2.71
CA LEU A 277 -21.45 17.05 1.97
C LEU A 277 -21.37 15.75 1.16
N VAL A 278 -21.63 14.59 1.78
CA VAL A 278 -21.32 13.27 1.20
C VAL A 278 -22.57 12.43 0.94
N GLY A 279 -23.70 12.75 1.58
CA GLY A 279 -24.93 11.97 1.57
C GLY A 279 -25.17 11.23 2.88
N THR A 280 -26.43 11.01 3.24
CA THR A 280 -26.87 10.37 4.50
C THR A 280 -26.34 8.95 4.63
N ARG A 281 -26.42 8.14 3.57
CA ARG A 281 -25.96 6.75 3.56
C ARG A 281 -24.48 6.60 3.93
N ILE A 282 -23.63 7.37 3.26
CA ILE A 282 -22.18 7.32 3.48
C ILE A 282 -21.83 7.94 4.82
N ALA A 283 -22.50 9.02 5.24
CA ALA A 283 -22.32 9.60 6.56
C ALA A 283 -22.65 8.58 7.67
N ALA A 284 -23.77 7.85 7.56
CA ALA A 284 -24.16 6.80 8.48
C ALA A 284 -23.13 5.67 8.54
N GLN A 285 -22.64 5.20 7.39
CA GLN A 285 -21.58 4.18 7.32
C GLN A 285 -20.30 4.64 8.01
N LEU A 286 -19.87 5.89 7.76
CA LEU A 286 -18.65 6.43 8.38
C LEU A 286 -18.79 6.61 9.89
N ILE A 287 -19.95 7.05 10.37
CA ILE A 287 -20.23 7.20 11.80
C ILE A 287 -20.31 5.83 12.49
N GLY A 288 -20.97 4.85 11.86
CA GLY A 288 -21.02 3.48 12.35
C GLY A 288 -19.63 2.85 12.46
N LEU A 289 -18.79 3.02 11.44
CA LEU A 289 -17.39 2.53 11.46
C LEU A 289 -16.49 3.25 12.47
N ALA A 290 -16.76 4.53 12.76
CA ALA A 290 -16.01 5.28 13.76
C ALA A 290 -16.53 5.09 15.19
N GLY A 291 -17.74 4.55 15.36
CA GLY A 291 -18.42 4.42 16.66
C GLY A 291 -19.01 5.73 17.18
N GLY A 292 -19.35 6.69 16.30
CA GLY A 292 -19.97 7.96 16.67
C GLY A 292 -19.35 9.21 16.03
N VAL A 293 -20.07 10.33 16.09
CA VAL A 293 -19.65 11.61 15.48
C VAL A 293 -18.42 12.19 16.21
N ALA A 294 -18.37 12.07 17.54
CA ALA A 294 -17.26 12.57 18.35
C ALA A 294 -15.95 11.80 18.08
N GLN A 295 -16.04 10.48 17.90
CA GLN A 295 -14.91 9.63 17.52
C GLN A 295 -14.46 9.98 16.09
N LEU A 296 -15.39 10.13 15.16
CA LEU A 296 -15.10 10.51 13.77
C LEU A 296 -14.37 11.86 13.68
N ALA A 297 -14.73 12.85 14.51
CA ALA A 297 -14.08 14.17 14.55
C ALA A 297 -12.60 14.12 14.97
N ARG A 298 -12.21 13.12 15.77
CA ARG A 298 -10.81 12.88 16.20
C ARG A 298 -9.97 12.24 15.10
N ILE A 299 -10.59 11.53 14.17
CA ILE A 299 -9.89 10.83 13.08
C ILE A 299 -9.32 11.86 12.09
N PRO A 300 -8.04 11.76 11.70
CA PRO A 300 -7.45 12.66 10.70
C PRO A 300 -7.97 12.34 9.28
N SER A 301 -7.93 13.33 8.39
CA SER A 301 -8.47 13.24 7.02
C SER A 301 -7.84 12.12 6.17
N CYS A 302 -6.57 11.78 6.40
CA CYS A 302 -5.91 10.67 5.71
C CYS A 302 -6.51 9.30 6.07
N ASN A 303 -6.93 9.12 7.33
CA ASN A 303 -7.53 7.86 7.80
C ASN A 303 -8.99 7.77 7.37
N LEU A 304 -9.71 8.90 7.31
CA LEU A 304 -11.06 8.95 6.76
C LEU A 304 -11.12 8.49 5.29
N GLN A 305 -10.06 8.72 4.52
CA GLN A 305 -9.99 8.28 3.11
C GLN A 305 -10.06 6.74 2.96
N VAL A 306 -9.47 6.02 3.91
CA VAL A 306 -9.34 4.56 3.89
C VAL A 306 -10.31 3.87 4.84
N LEU A 307 -11.18 4.62 5.51
CA LEU A 307 -12.15 4.07 6.45
C LEU A 307 -13.13 3.15 5.72
N GLY A 308 -13.31 1.93 6.24
CA GLY A 308 -14.11 0.88 5.62
C GLY A 308 -13.53 0.32 4.33
N GLN A 309 -12.20 0.43 4.14
CA GLN A 309 -11.51 -0.29 3.08
C GLN A 309 -11.56 -1.80 3.35
N GLU A 310 -12.21 -2.54 2.45
CA GLU A 310 -12.22 -4.00 2.50
C GLU A 310 -10.84 -4.57 2.13
N LYS A 311 -10.43 -5.62 2.84
CA LYS A 311 -9.27 -6.42 2.46
C LYS A 311 -9.64 -7.22 1.21
N LYS A 312 -9.08 -6.84 0.07
CA LYS A 312 -9.21 -7.61 -1.18
C LYS A 312 -7.92 -8.36 -1.43
N VAL A 313 -8.02 -9.68 -1.49
CA VAL A 313 -6.93 -10.53 -2.00
C VAL A 313 -6.87 -10.30 -3.50
N LEU A 314 -5.65 -10.10 -4.02
CA LEU A 314 -5.38 -10.01 -5.45
C LEU A 314 -5.60 -11.39 -6.08
N SER A 315 -6.86 -11.75 -6.31
CA SER A 315 -7.20 -12.97 -7.06
C SER A 315 -7.18 -12.66 -8.56
N GLY A 316 -6.22 -13.25 -9.26
CA GLY A 316 -5.94 -13.00 -10.66
C GLY A 316 -4.78 -12.01 -10.84
N PHE A 317 -3.88 -12.32 -11.77
CA PHE A 317 -2.59 -11.67 -12.08
C PHE A 317 -2.62 -10.15 -12.39
N SER A 318 -3.70 -9.42 -12.05
CA SER A 318 -3.87 -8.00 -12.32
C SER A 318 -3.63 -7.15 -11.07
N SER A 319 -2.58 -6.31 -11.13
CA SER A 319 -2.31 -5.30 -10.11
C SER A 319 -3.27 -4.09 -10.18
N ALA A 320 -3.97 -3.92 -11.29
CA ALA A 320 -4.86 -2.78 -11.54
C ALA A 320 -6.27 -2.96 -10.94
N ALA A 321 -6.70 -4.21 -10.69
CA ALA A 321 -8.02 -4.49 -10.13
C ALA A 321 -8.14 -4.08 -8.65
N ALA A 322 -7.02 -4.04 -7.92
CA ALA A 322 -7.00 -3.61 -6.52
C ALA A 322 -6.91 -2.08 -6.42
N LEU A 323 -8.05 -1.42 -6.24
CA LEU A 323 -8.11 0.01 -5.96
C LEU A 323 -7.52 0.30 -4.57
N LYS A 324 -6.25 0.73 -4.54
CA LYS A 324 -5.56 1.08 -3.29
C LYS A 324 -6.15 2.34 -2.65
N HIS A 325 -6.23 2.35 -1.32
CA HIS A 325 -6.70 3.49 -0.52
C HIS A 325 -8.14 3.92 -0.85
N THR A 326 -9.01 2.94 -1.10
CA THR A 326 -10.44 3.15 -1.36
C THR A 326 -11.26 2.65 -0.19
N GLY A 327 -11.72 3.59 0.65
CA GLY A 327 -12.73 3.33 1.67
C GLY A 327 -14.14 3.67 1.18
N VAL A 328 -15.10 3.70 2.11
CA VAL A 328 -16.51 4.02 1.82
C VAL A 328 -16.65 5.36 1.09
N LEU A 329 -15.83 6.34 1.46
CA LEU A 329 -15.85 7.68 0.89
C LEU A 329 -15.57 7.71 -0.62
N PHE A 330 -14.83 6.72 -1.14
CA PHE A 330 -14.54 6.63 -2.57
C PHE A 330 -15.82 6.46 -3.39
N PHE A 331 -16.84 5.81 -2.85
CA PHE A 331 -18.12 5.56 -3.52
C PHE A 331 -19.12 6.72 -3.42
N CYS A 332 -18.72 7.86 -2.86
CA CYS A 332 -19.53 9.07 -2.86
C CYS A 332 -19.79 9.59 -4.27
N ASP A 333 -21.00 10.08 -4.51
CA ASP A 333 -21.44 10.68 -5.77
C ASP A 333 -20.44 11.73 -6.29
N LEU A 334 -19.93 12.60 -5.42
CA LEU A 334 -18.96 13.65 -5.79
C LEU A 334 -17.64 13.07 -6.33
N VAL A 335 -17.23 11.90 -5.84
CA VAL A 335 -15.99 11.24 -6.29
C VAL A 335 -16.27 10.45 -7.55
N GLN A 336 -17.42 9.75 -7.62
CA GLN A 336 -17.78 8.91 -8.76
C GLN A 336 -18.15 9.72 -10.01
N SER A 337 -18.65 10.95 -9.85
CA SER A 337 -18.94 11.86 -10.97
C SER A 337 -17.69 12.33 -11.72
N VAL A 338 -16.50 12.14 -11.15
CA VAL A 338 -15.22 12.58 -11.72
C VAL A 338 -14.54 11.43 -12.48
N PRO A 339 -13.82 11.70 -13.59
CA PRO A 339 -13.06 10.68 -14.31
C PRO A 339 -12.06 9.90 -13.43
N PRO A 340 -11.78 8.61 -13.72
CA PRO A 340 -11.03 7.71 -12.84
C PRO A 340 -9.64 8.24 -12.44
N TYR A 341 -8.94 8.93 -13.34
CA TYR A 341 -7.62 9.49 -13.08
C TYR A 341 -7.62 10.63 -12.04
N LEU A 342 -8.76 11.28 -11.79
CA LEU A 342 -8.92 12.34 -10.79
C LEU A 342 -9.63 11.88 -9.51
N ARG A 343 -10.26 10.70 -9.50
CA ARG A 343 -11.03 10.21 -8.34
C ARG A 343 -10.24 10.18 -7.04
N MET A 344 -8.98 9.76 -7.07
CA MET A 344 -8.14 9.75 -5.87
C MET A 344 -7.82 11.17 -5.35
N LYS A 345 -7.66 12.13 -6.26
CA LYS A 345 -7.47 13.54 -5.90
C LYS A 345 -8.77 14.13 -5.32
N ALA A 346 -9.91 13.80 -5.92
CA ALA A 346 -11.24 14.16 -5.43
C ALA A 346 -11.50 13.59 -4.04
N CYS A 347 -11.27 12.28 -3.83
CA CYS A 347 -11.44 11.60 -2.55
C CYS A 347 -10.64 12.26 -1.43
N ARG A 348 -9.36 12.62 -1.68
CA ARG A 348 -8.55 13.40 -0.70
C ARG A 348 -9.15 14.77 -0.38
N GLY A 349 -9.66 15.47 -1.39
CA GLY A 349 -10.32 16.77 -1.21
C GLY A 349 -11.60 16.66 -0.37
N VAL A 350 -12.43 15.66 -0.67
CA VAL A 350 -13.65 15.36 0.10
C VAL A 350 -13.29 14.97 1.52
N ALA A 351 -12.35 14.04 1.75
CA ALA A 351 -11.93 13.61 3.08
C ALA A 351 -11.42 14.77 3.95
N GLY A 352 -10.69 15.71 3.35
CA GLY A 352 -10.23 16.92 4.04
C GLY A 352 -11.38 17.80 4.52
N LYS A 353 -12.38 18.04 3.68
CA LYS A 353 -13.58 18.82 4.06
C LYS A 353 -14.49 18.06 5.01
N LEU A 354 -14.57 16.74 4.85
CA LEU A 354 -15.32 15.84 5.71
C LEU A 354 -14.83 15.86 7.15
N ALA A 355 -13.51 15.81 7.36
CA ALA A 355 -12.93 15.93 8.69
C ALA A 355 -13.30 17.25 9.39
N LEU A 356 -13.40 18.34 8.63
CA LEU A 356 -13.87 19.62 9.16
C LEU A 356 -15.35 19.57 9.52
N MET A 357 -16.19 18.99 8.66
CA MET A 357 -17.63 18.86 8.93
C MET A 357 -17.91 17.95 10.12
N ALA A 358 -17.21 16.84 10.27
CA ALA A 358 -17.34 15.96 11.44
C ALA A 358 -16.99 16.70 12.74
N ARG A 359 -15.97 17.57 12.72
CA ARG A 359 -15.60 18.38 13.88
C ARG A 359 -16.62 19.46 14.19
N VAL A 360 -17.20 20.06 13.16
CA VAL A 360 -18.27 21.06 13.32
C VAL A 360 -19.51 20.38 13.91
N ASP A 361 -19.96 19.26 13.32
CA ASP A 361 -21.11 18.46 13.79
C ASP A 361 -20.91 17.81 15.17
N SER A 362 -19.67 17.67 15.65
CA SER A 362 -19.40 17.17 17.01
C SER A 362 -19.55 18.22 18.11
N GLN A 363 -19.77 19.49 17.77
CA GLN A 363 -19.83 20.58 18.74
C GLN A 363 -21.25 20.72 19.34
N PRO A 364 -21.40 20.72 20.68
CA PRO A 364 -22.73 20.75 21.32
C PRO A 364 -23.53 22.06 21.19
N HIS A 365 -22.93 23.18 20.76
CA HIS A 365 -23.59 24.50 20.72
C HIS A 365 -23.79 25.01 19.29
N GLN A 366 -24.14 24.11 18.39
CA GLN A 366 -24.16 24.41 16.97
C GLN A 366 -25.51 24.94 16.50
N ASN A 367 -25.50 26.11 15.85
CA ASN A 367 -26.70 26.77 15.33
C ASN A 367 -27.08 26.34 13.89
N ASP A 368 -26.31 25.43 13.28
CA ASP A 368 -26.49 25.01 11.88
C ASP A 368 -27.32 23.72 11.76
N THR A 369 -28.61 23.80 12.07
CA THR A 369 -29.55 22.67 11.94
C THR A 369 -29.78 22.23 10.49
N GLU A 370 -29.62 23.15 9.52
CA GLU A 370 -29.85 22.86 8.10
C GLU A 370 -28.59 22.38 7.34
N GLY A 371 -27.41 22.48 7.96
CA GLY A 371 -26.14 22.05 7.36
C GLY A 371 -25.61 22.98 6.26
N LEU A 372 -25.76 24.30 6.42
CA LEU A 372 -25.35 25.29 5.41
C LEU A 372 -23.85 25.24 5.09
N VAL A 373 -23.01 24.97 6.09
CA VAL A 373 -21.55 24.89 5.90
C VAL A 373 -21.19 23.68 5.04
N GLY A 374 -21.83 22.54 5.27
CA GLY A 374 -21.71 21.35 4.44
C GLY A 374 -22.09 21.61 2.99
N ALA A 375 -23.22 22.29 2.76
CA ALA A 375 -23.67 22.68 1.43
C ALA A 375 -22.67 23.62 0.72
N ARG A 376 -22.13 24.62 1.43
CA ARG A 376 -21.08 25.52 0.90
C ARG A 376 -19.85 24.74 0.47
N PHE A 377 -19.33 23.83 1.30
CA PHE A 377 -18.16 23.03 0.93
C PHE A 377 -18.44 22.03 -0.19
N ARG A 378 -19.66 21.51 -0.30
CA ARG A 378 -20.07 20.72 -1.47
C ARG A 378 -19.97 21.52 -2.76
N THR A 379 -20.49 22.75 -2.79
CA THR A 379 -20.38 23.63 -3.97
C THR A 379 -18.93 24.00 -4.29
N GLU A 380 -18.10 24.29 -3.28
CA GLU A 380 -16.67 24.58 -3.45
C GLU A 380 -15.92 23.39 -4.05
N LEU A 381 -16.20 22.17 -3.57
CA LEU A 381 -15.61 20.94 -4.08
C LEU A 381 -16.06 20.66 -5.52
N ALA A 382 -17.34 20.79 -5.81
CA ALA A 382 -17.87 20.63 -7.17
C ALA A 382 -17.17 21.57 -8.16
N GLY A 383 -17.06 22.87 -7.83
CA GLY A 383 -16.36 23.84 -8.68
C GLY A 383 -14.87 23.54 -8.85
N LYS A 384 -14.20 23.02 -7.81
CA LYS A 384 -12.79 22.57 -7.94
C LYS A 384 -12.65 21.35 -8.84
N MET A 385 -13.58 20.40 -8.75
CA MET A 385 -13.57 19.18 -9.56
C MET A 385 -13.87 19.48 -11.02
N GLU A 386 -14.78 20.42 -11.30
CA GLU A 386 -15.04 20.94 -12.64
C GLU A 386 -13.79 21.62 -13.22
N LYS A 387 -13.15 22.50 -12.45
CA LYS A 387 -11.89 23.15 -12.85
C LYS A 387 -10.74 22.16 -13.13
N TRP A 388 -10.74 20.99 -12.50
CA TRP A 388 -9.73 19.96 -12.81
C TRP A 388 -10.01 19.22 -14.12
N GLN A 389 -11.27 19.18 -14.55
CA GLN A 389 -11.68 18.58 -15.81
C GLN A 389 -11.48 19.53 -16.99
N GLU A 390 -11.42 20.84 -16.73
CA GLU A 390 -11.04 21.82 -17.75
C GLU A 390 -9.67 21.45 -18.36
N PRO A 391 -9.58 21.32 -19.69
CA PRO A 391 -8.31 21.05 -20.34
C PRO A 391 -7.34 22.21 -20.08
N GLN A 392 -6.06 21.87 -19.88
CA GLN A 392 -5.04 22.90 -19.74
C GLN A 392 -5.04 23.77 -20.99
N LYS A 393 -5.02 25.10 -20.79
CA LYS A 393 -4.88 26.05 -21.89
C LYS A 393 -3.65 25.66 -22.71
N ALA A 394 -3.85 25.53 -24.03
CA ALA A 394 -2.78 25.14 -24.94
C ALA A 394 -1.59 26.10 -24.75
N LYS A 395 -0.40 25.52 -24.56
CA LYS A 395 0.83 26.31 -24.48
C LYS A 395 1.00 27.02 -25.81
N THR A 396 1.02 28.36 -25.80
CA THR A 396 1.39 29.14 -26.98
C THR A 396 2.84 28.77 -27.35
N LYS A 397 3.11 28.55 -28.64
CA LYS A 397 4.48 28.34 -29.13
C LYS A 397 5.32 29.55 -28.74
N LYS A 398 6.19 29.39 -27.73
CA LYS A 398 7.12 30.45 -27.34
C LYS A 398 8.08 30.63 -28.50
N ALA A 399 8.17 31.84 -29.05
CA ALA A 399 9.16 32.16 -30.07
C ALA A 399 10.54 31.87 -29.51
N LEU A 400 11.42 31.30 -30.34
CA LEU A 400 12.81 31.13 -29.98
C LEU A 400 13.39 32.51 -29.62
N PRO A 401 14.29 32.58 -28.61
CA PRO A 401 15.06 33.79 -28.38
C PRO A 401 15.75 34.19 -29.69
N ILE A 402 15.72 35.49 -30.00
CA ILE A 402 16.39 36.03 -31.19
C ILE A 402 17.85 35.56 -31.15
N PRO A 403 18.37 34.93 -32.22
CA PRO A 403 19.78 34.61 -32.32
C PRO A 403 20.60 35.90 -32.26
N ASP A 404 21.17 36.18 -31.10
CA ASP A 404 21.96 37.39 -30.87
C ASP A 404 23.38 36.99 -30.47
N GLU A 405 24.37 37.45 -31.24
CA GLU A 405 25.79 37.17 -31.03
C GLU A 405 26.41 38.09 -29.98
N LYS A 406 25.68 38.37 -28.88
CA LYS A 406 26.22 39.20 -27.81
C LYS A 406 27.53 38.62 -27.28
N PRO A 407 28.55 39.45 -27.03
CA PRO A 407 29.80 38.98 -26.45
C PRO A 407 29.53 38.30 -25.10
N ARG A 408 29.95 37.04 -24.98
CA ARG A 408 29.75 36.26 -23.75
C ARG A 408 30.54 36.88 -22.60
N ARG A 409 29.90 37.02 -21.43
CA ARG A 409 30.58 37.47 -20.20
C ARG A 409 31.59 36.43 -19.75
N LYS A 410 32.88 36.80 -19.73
CA LYS A 410 33.97 35.93 -19.23
C LYS A 410 33.94 35.91 -17.70
N ARG A 411 33.81 34.71 -17.10
CA ARG A 411 33.81 34.51 -15.63
C ARG A 411 34.89 33.49 -15.27
N GLY A 412 35.71 33.79 -14.24
CA GLY A 412 36.83 32.95 -13.81
C GLY A 412 36.61 32.15 -12.52
N GLY A 413 35.43 32.26 -11.89
CA GLY A 413 35.20 31.69 -10.54
C GLY A 413 35.19 30.16 -10.47
N LYS A 414 35.48 29.60 -9.29
CA LYS A 414 35.52 28.14 -9.00
C LYS A 414 34.26 27.40 -9.45
N ARG A 415 33.06 27.96 -9.20
CA ARG A 415 31.77 27.41 -9.65
C ARG A 415 31.66 27.34 -11.17
N TYR A 416 32.07 28.43 -11.86
CA TYR A 416 32.02 28.50 -13.33
C TYR A 416 33.06 27.59 -13.98
N ARG A 417 34.27 27.50 -13.41
CA ARG A 417 35.32 26.56 -13.86
C ARG A 417 34.86 25.12 -13.75
N LYS A 418 34.22 24.73 -12.63
CA LYS A 418 33.67 23.38 -12.43
C LYS A 418 32.49 23.08 -13.38
N MET A 419 31.64 24.06 -13.66
CA MET A 419 30.56 23.92 -14.66
C MET A 419 31.12 23.75 -16.08
N LYS A 420 32.14 24.54 -16.43
CA LYS A 420 32.85 24.45 -17.71
C LYS A 420 33.57 23.11 -17.83
N GLU A 421 34.26 22.66 -16.79
CA GLU A 421 34.92 21.34 -16.72
C GLU A 421 33.95 20.17 -16.96
N ARG A 422 32.70 20.30 -16.50
CA ARG A 422 31.66 19.29 -16.71
C ARG A 422 31.18 19.18 -18.17
N LEU A 423 31.13 20.29 -18.90
CA LEU A 423 30.59 20.34 -20.27
C LEU A 423 31.68 20.37 -21.35
N GLN A 424 32.88 20.83 -21.01
CA GLN A 424 33.98 20.89 -21.96
C GLN A 424 34.52 19.49 -22.23
N MET A 425 35.02 19.29 -23.45
CA MET A 425 35.74 18.07 -23.82
C MET A 425 36.89 17.85 -22.85
N THR A 426 36.98 16.64 -22.32
CA THR A 426 38.06 16.23 -21.42
C THR A 426 39.38 16.29 -22.15
N ASP A 427 40.47 16.49 -21.42
CA ASP A 427 41.80 16.55 -22.06
C ASP A 427 42.11 15.20 -22.74
N VAL A 428 41.72 14.08 -22.11
CA VAL A 428 41.77 12.73 -22.70
C VAL A 428 40.98 12.64 -24.01
N ARG A 429 39.75 13.18 -24.07
CA ARG A 429 38.95 13.15 -25.30
C ARG A 429 39.51 14.11 -26.35
N ARG A 430 40.16 15.21 -25.97
CA ARG A 430 40.88 16.08 -26.90
C ARG A 430 42.09 15.37 -27.52
N GLU A 431 42.81 14.56 -26.75
CA GLU A 431 43.90 13.72 -27.24
C GLU A 431 43.40 12.60 -28.13
N MET A 432 42.28 11.96 -27.76
CA MET A 432 41.62 10.95 -28.58
C MET A 432 41.16 11.50 -29.94
N ASN A 433 40.72 12.76 -29.97
CA ASN A 433 40.32 13.44 -31.21
C ASN A 433 41.50 13.98 -32.03
N ARG A 434 42.75 13.87 -31.55
CA ARG A 434 43.94 14.24 -32.32
C ARG A 434 44.42 13.02 -33.09
N GLN A 435 44.59 13.17 -34.39
CA GLN A 435 45.18 12.14 -35.25
C GLN A 435 46.62 12.51 -35.58
N SER A 436 47.49 11.50 -35.57
CA SER A 436 48.87 11.61 -36.03
C SER A 436 48.92 11.37 -37.54
N PHE A 437 49.70 12.19 -38.22
CA PHE A 437 49.82 12.07 -39.67
C PHE A 437 50.77 10.92 -40.02
N ALA A 438 50.36 10.04 -40.94
CA ALA A 438 51.13 8.90 -41.47
C ALA A 438 51.39 7.72 -40.52
N THR A 439 50.67 7.61 -39.40
CA THR A 439 50.66 6.42 -38.52
C THR A 439 49.26 5.84 -38.43
N ALA A 440 49.15 4.51 -38.46
CA ALA A 440 47.87 3.84 -38.28
C ALA A 440 47.42 3.95 -36.81
N ASP A 441 46.16 4.34 -36.59
CA ASP A 441 45.59 4.41 -35.26
C ASP A 441 45.19 2.99 -34.79
N GLU A 442 45.35 2.72 -33.50
CA GLU A 442 44.85 1.49 -32.90
C GLU A 442 43.32 1.58 -32.75
N GLU A 443 42.61 0.64 -33.36
CA GLU A 443 41.15 0.54 -33.29
C GLU A 443 40.76 -0.50 -32.23
N TYR A 444 40.00 -0.06 -31.23
CA TYR A 444 39.43 -0.95 -30.22
C TYR A 444 38.04 -1.42 -30.69
N GLY A 445 37.94 -2.70 -31.06
CA GLY A 445 36.76 -3.32 -31.66
C GLY A 445 35.82 -3.98 -30.64
N ASP A 446 35.14 -3.18 -29.81
CA ASP A 446 34.12 -3.69 -28.88
C ASP A 446 32.68 -3.28 -29.29
N ASN A 447 32.53 -2.54 -30.41
CA ASN A 447 31.24 -2.23 -31.04
C ASN A 447 31.39 -2.18 -32.57
N ALA A 448 30.30 -2.35 -33.33
CA ALA A 448 30.26 -2.50 -34.79
C ALA A 448 30.94 -1.38 -35.62
N MET A 449 31.15 -0.20 -35.02
CA MET A 449 32.03 0.86 -35.51
C MET A 449 33.12 1.04 -34.46
N GLY A 450 34.32 0.55 -34.73
CA GLY A 450 35.39 0.50 -33.74
C GLY A 450 35.78 1.89 -33.22
N ILE A 451 36.31 1.92 -32.00
CA ILE A 451 36.69 3.17 -31.34
C ILE A 451 38.18 3.39 -31.58
N THR A 452 38.52 4.43 -32.35
CA THR A 452 39.91 4.85 -32.55
C THR A 452 40.38 5.65 -31.34
N THR A 453 41.53 5.29 -30.78
CA THR A 453 42.16 6.05 -29.69
C THR A 453 42.93 7.28 -30.19
N GLY A 454 43.08 7.45 -31.51
CA GLY A 454 43.83 8.55 -32.12
C GLY A 454 45.26 8.58 -31.60
N ARG A 455 45.75 9.76 -31.18
CA ARG A 455 47.08 9.93 -30.59
C ARG A 455 47.21 9.34 -29.17
N LEU A 456 46.10 9.03 -28.50
CA LEU A 456 46.11 8.51 -27.14
C LEU A 456 46.62 7.06 -27.15
N GLY A 457 47.88 6.85 -26.73
CA GLY A 457 48.49 5.51 -26.62
C GLY A 457 49.64 5.25 -27.58
N GLN A 458 49.82 6.07 -28.62
CA GLN A 458 50.85 5.88 -29.64
C GLN A 458 52.30 6.02 -29.14
N GLU A 459 52.53 6.72 -28.03
CA GLU A 459 53.88 6.99 -27.50
C GLU A 459 54.32 5.94 -26.43
N GLY A 460 53.57 4.85 -26.18
CA GLY A 460 53.84 3.93 -25.06
C GLY A 460 53.48 2.45 -25.30
N SER A 461 54.02 1.55 -24.48
CA SER A 461 53.90 0.09 -24.63
C SER A 461 52.49 -0.43 -24.28
N GLY A 462 51.56 -0.41 -25.23
CA GLY A 462 50.32 -1.22 -25.32
C GLY A 462 49.31 -1.20 -24.15
N ASN A 463 49.65 -0.60 -23.00
CA ASN A 463 48.86 -0.59 -21.77
C ASN A 463 48.74 0.86 -21.28
N LEU A 464 47.63 1.50 -21.64
CA LEU A 464 47.30 2.86 -21.22
C LEU A 464 46.75 2.89 -19.78
N ARG A 465 47.54 3.36 -18.82
CA ARG A 465 47.04 3.73 -17.49
C ARG A 465 46.67 5.21 -17.45
N ILE A 466 45.44 5.53 -17.87
CA ILE A 466 44.89 6.86 -17.67
C ILE A 466 44.38 6.94 -16.23
N MET A 467 44.96 7.80 -15.40
CA MET A 467 44.36 8.16 -14.11
C MET A 467 43.02 8.82 -14.41
N ARG A 468 41.94 8.04 -14.35
CA ARG A 468 40.58 8.50 -14.57
C ARG A 468 40.25 9.51 -13.49
N LYS A 469 40.54 10.78 -13.75
CA LYS A 469 40.04 11.87 -12.91
C LYS A 469 38.52 11.77 -13.04
N GLU A 470 37.86 11.30 -11.99
CA GLU A 470 36.41 11.09 -12.00
C GLU A 470 35.73 12.42 -12.33
N GLN A 471 35.43 12.61 -13.61
CA GLN A 471 34.57 13.70 -13.98
C GLN A 471 33.20 13.35 -13.42
N LYS A 472 32.73 14.21 -12.52
CA LYS A 472 31.34 14.24 -12.05
C LYS A 472 30.41 14.69 -13.20
N GLN A 473 30.54 14.09 -14.38
CA GLN A 473 29.62 14.26 -15.50
C GLN A 473 28.27 13.71 -15.08
N SER A 474 27.27 14.62 -15.13
CA SER A 474 25.80 14.48 -15.24
C SER A 474 25.01 13.31 -14.65
N THR A 475 25.58 12.29 -14.04
CA THR A 475 24.81 11.21 -13.39
C THR A 475 24.11 11.68 -12.13
N LYS A 476 24.37 12.89 -11.61
CA LYS A 476 23.76 13.39 -10.37
C LYS A 476 22.26 13.69 -10.48
N LYS A 477 21.75 14.10 -11.64
CA LYS A 477 20.31 14.36 -11.80
C LYS A 477 19.53 13.05 -11.97
N LEU A 478 20.07 12.12 -12.75
CA LEU A 478 19.59 10.74 -12.81
C LEU A 478 19.75 10.03 -11.46
N ARG A 479 20.80 10.31 -10.67
CA ARG A 479 20.94 9.74 -9.32
C ARG A 479 19.94 10.29 -8.33
N ALA A 480 19.49 11.54 -8.40
CA ALA A 480 18.43 12.00 -7.49
C ALA A 480 17.08 11.33 -7.82
N ALA A 481 16.73 11.26 -9.12
CA ALA A 481 15.55 10.56 -9.60
C ALA A 481 15.64 9.04 -9.36
N ASN A 482 16.79 8.43 -9.62
CA ASN A 482 17.06 7.00 -9.40
C ASN A 482 17.32 6.68 -7.94
N PHE A 483 17.72 7.62 -7.08
CA PHE A 483 17.81 7.41 -5.62
C PHE A 483 16.41 7.45 -5.02
N ALA A 484 15.55 8.38 -5.46
CA ALA A 484 14.14 8.36 -5.13
C ALA A 484 13.44 7.10 -5.67
N ALA A 485 13.73 6.70 -6.91
CA ALA A 485 13.16 5.51 -7.52
C ALA A 485 13.76 4.21 -6.95
N SER A 486 15.04 4.14 -6.61
CA SER A 486 15.67 2.96 -5.97
C SER A 486 15.40 2.85 -4.48
N SER A 487 15.09 3.96 -3.80
CA SER A 487 14.48 3.95 -2.48
C SER A 487 13.03 3.49 -2.50
N ALA A 488 12.35 3.60 -3.66
CA ALA A 488 10.98 3.11 -3.86
C ALA A 488 10.92 1.70 -4.48
N SER A 489 11.95 1.28 -5.24
CA SER A 489 12.02 -0.02 -5.92
C SER A 489 12.82 -1.07 -5.16
N LYS A 490 13.71 -0.67 -4.25
CA LYS A 490 13.97 -1.52 -3.09
C LYS A 490 12.65 -1.52 -2.34
N PRO A 491 12.03 -2.69 -2.06
CA PRO A 491 10.91 -2.68 -1.14
C PRO A 491 11.40 -1.89 0.08
N PRO A 492 10.65 -0.87 0.57
CA PRO A 492 10.97 -0.36 1.89
C PRO A 492 11.07 -1.61 2.75
N LEU A 493 12.26 -1.87 3.30
CA LEU A 493 12.42 -2.86 4.35
C LEU A 493 11.24 -2.57 5.27
N SER A 494 10.27 -3.49 5.29
CA SER A 494 9.00 -3.28 5.99
C SER A 494 9.33 -2.71 7.37
N GLY A 495 8.47 -1.91 7.99
CA GLY A 495 8.69 -1.58 9.41
C GLY A 495 8.89 -2.82 10.30
N LEU A 496 8.53 -4.00 9.78
CA LEU A 496 8.80 -5.34 10.33
C LEU A 496 10.19 -5.93 10.04
N ALA A 497 10.98 -5.36 9.13
CA ALA A 497 12.31 -5.85 8.77
C ALA A 497 13.38 -5.49 9.81
N SER A 498 13.11 -4.54 10.70
CA SER A 498 13.68 -4.59 12.04
C SER A 498 12.76 -5.45 12.88
N SER A 499 13.27 -6.54 13.49
CA SER A 499 12.97 -6.89 14.91
C SER A 499 13.07 -8.37 15.32
N LEU A 500 13.90 -9.25 14.74
CA LEU A 500 14.28 -10.50 15.43
C LEU A 500 15.32 -11.31 14.65
N ALA A 501 16.45 -11.63 15.27
CA ALA A 501 17.19 -12.81 14.87
C ALA A 501 17.44 -13.70 16.08
N PHE A 502 17.31 -15.00 15.86
CA PHE A 502 17.67 -16.02 16.83
C PHE A 502 19.18 -16.26 16.72
N THR A 503 19.94 -15.77 17.69
CA THR A 503 21.35 -16.15 17.80
C THR A 503 21.48 -17.31 18.79
N PRO A 504 22.29 -18.34 18.49
CA PRO A 504 22.42 -19.53 19.35
C PRO A 504 23.06 -19.25 20.71
N VAL A 505 23.56 -18.02 20.95
CA VAL A 505 24.30 -17.65 22.16
C VAL A 505 23.46 -16.78 23.11
N GLN A 506 22.60 -15.89 22.58
CA GLN A 506 21.88 -14.89 23.39
C GLN A 506 20.35 -14.89 23.18
N GLY A 507 19.83 -15.71 22.25
CA GLY A 507 18.39 -15.84 22.01
C GLY A 507 17.83 -14.82 21.04
N ILE A 508 16.67 -14.25 21.37
CA ILE A 508 15.91 -13.28 20.57
C ILE A 508 16.54 -11.89 20.71
N GLU A 509 17.17 -11.38 19.65
CA GLU A 509 17.72 -10.03 19.63
C GLU A 509 17.11 -9.17 18.51
N LEU A 510 16.79 -7.92 18.85
CA LEU A 510 16.51 -6.88 17.85
C LEU A 510 17.82 -6.43 17.21
N MET A 511 18.15 -7.01 16.06
CA MET A 511 19.25 -6.49 15.23
C MET A 511 18.73 -5.52 14.17
N ASN A 512 19.39 -4.37 14.06
CA ASN A 512 19.20 -3.48 12.92
C ASN A 512 20.04 -4.00 11.74
N PRO A 513 19.42 -4.54 10.67
CA PRO A 513 20.13 -5.12 9.55
C PRO A 513 20.96 -4.08 8.77
N GLU A 514 20.63 -2.79 8.84
CA GLU A 514 21.41 -1.73 8.21
C GLU A 514 22.72 -1.48 8.95
N ALA A 515 22.68 -1.47 10.29
CA ALA A 515 23.88 -1.36 11.12
C ALA A 515 24.79 -2.59 10.95
N ALA A 516 24.22 -3.79 10.83
CA ALA A 516 24.97 -5.01 10.53
C ALA A 516 25.64 -4.94 9.15
N LYS A 517 24.92 -4.50 8.12
CA LYS A 517 25.49 -4.28 6.77
C LYS A 517 26.59 -3.22 6.78
N ALA A 518 26.43 -2.14 7.55
CA ALA A 518 27.45 -1.10 7.71
C ALA A 518 28.73 -1.65 8.38
N ARG A 519 28.59 -2.43 9.47
CA ARG A 519 29.72 -3.11 10.13
C ARG A 519 30.42 -4.09 9.20
N VAL A 520 29.68 -4.88 8.43
CA VAL A 520 30.25 -5.81 7.44
C VAL A 520 30.97 -5.04 6.33
N ALA A 521 30.40 -3.94 5.85
CA ALA A 521 31.05 -3.08 4.86
C ALA A 521 32.34 -2.44 5.40
N GLU A 522 32.35 -2.03 6.67
CA GLU A 522 33.52 -1.48 7.35
C GLU A 522 34.61 -2.54 7.60
N ALA A 523 34.23 -3.74 8.03
CA ALA A 523 35.13 -4.88 8.14
C ALA A 523 35.73 -5.24 6.77
N ASN A 524 34.90 -5.28 5.72
CA ASN A 524 35.36 -5.54 4.35
C ASN A 524 36.29 -4.43 3.84
N LYS A 525 36.07 -3.16 4.21
CA LYS A 525 37.04 -2.09 3.92
C LYS A 525 38.39 -2.37 4.59
N LYS A 526 38.41 -2.91 5.81
CA LYS A 526 39.66 -3.21 6.53
C LYS A 526 40.49 -4.31 5.87
N TYR A 527 39.83 -5.32 5.29
CA TYR A 527 40.51 -6.49 4.70
C TYR A 527 40.68 -6.42 3.17
N PHE A 528 39.77 -5.77 2.46
CA PHE A 528 39.71 -5.75 0.99
C PHE A 528 39.79 -4.34 0.40
N SER A 529 40.28 -3.34 1.14
CA SER A 529 40.57 -2.04 0.52
C SER A 529 41.77 -2.16 -0.42
N ALA A 530 41.75 -1.40 -1.51
CA ALA A 530 42.87 -1.31 -2.44
C ALA A 530 44.18 -0.79 -1.79
N ALA A 531 44.08 -0.20 -0.58
CA ALA A 531 45.21 0.30 0.20
C ALA A 531 45.71 -0.68 1.28
N SER A 532 44.90 -1.68 1.67
CA SER A 532 45.27 -2.68 2.66
C SER A 532 45.93 -3.88 1.97
N GLY A 533 47.26 -3.96 2.02
CA GLY A 533 48.00 -5.13 1.54
C GLY A 533 47.75 -6.37 2.42
N PHE A 534 47.86 -7.57 1.83
CA PHE A 534 47.71 -8.83 2.56
C PHE A 534 48.81 -8.99 3.62
N VAL A 535 48.42 -9.11 4.89
CA VAL A 535 49.35 -9.43 5.98
C VAL A 535 49.46 -10.94 6.13
N SER A 536 50.66 -11.48 5.92
CA SER A 536 50.98 -12.89 6.19
C SER A 536 50.84 -13.19 7.69
N VAL A 537 50.00 -14.16 8.05
CA VAL A 537 49.80 -14.61 9.44
C VAL A 537 51.00 -15.43 9.96
N VAL A 538 51.94 -15.79 9.10
CA VAL A 538 53.17 -16.48 9.51
C VAL A 538 54.09 -15.47 10.19
N LYS A 539 54.28 -15.60 11.51
CA LYS A 539 55.39 -14.92 12.21
C LYS A 539 56.69 -15.38 11.55
N LYS A 540 57.45 -14.44 10.99
CA LYS A 540 58.79 -14.73 10.47
C LYS A 540 59.66 -15.28 11.63
N PRO A 541 60.52 -16.27 11.33
CA PRO A 541 61.29 -17.00 12.34
C PRO A 541 62.22 -16.10 13.14
#